data_AF-A0A1S3X3M1-F1
#
_entry.id   AF-A0A1S3X3M1-F1
#
_cell.length_a   1.000
_cell.length_b   1.000
_cell.length_c   1.000
_cell.angle_alpha   90.00
_cell.angle_beta   90.00
_cell.angle_gamma   90.00
#
_symmetry.space_group_name_H-M   'P 1'
#
loop_
_entity.id
_entity.type
_entity.pdbx_description
1 polymer ?
#
loop_
_entity_poly.entity_id
_entity_poly.type
_entity_poly.pdbx_seq_one_letter_code
_entity_poly.pdbx_strand_id
1 'polypeptide(L)'
;MALFAHVRLLPQQHTTLLISPSFTKHNKSNFPQQFKLENYIAISKRAIPIISIHALAAKTTEHSDSKVQSLPPTSFNGWAAFAKKVSGEWDGFGAEFTNQGKPIELPENVVPEAYREWEVKVFDWQTQCPTLAQGDDAFSFMYKSIRLLPTVGCEADAATRHSINERSIVDDNVSAFAYQSSGCYVAAWSNENKANPYKSWELEHCLIDPREKESRVRIIQVVRLEDSKLVLQNVKVFCEHWYGPFRNGDQLGGCAIQDSAFASTQALDPAQLIGVWEGKHAISSFDNAPQKVQELVDDSTRKTVRDELDLVLLPRQLWCCLKDVAGGETCCEVGWLFEKGRAMTSKCIFSDDGKLKEIAIACESAASTE
;
A
#
# COMPACT_ATOMS: atom_id res chain seq x y z
N MET A 1 -60.36 -4.79 -34.35
CA MET A 1 -60.36 -4.95 -32.88
C MET A 1 -58.93 -4.82 -32.40
N ALA A 2 -58.56 -3.62 -31.95
CA ALA A 2 -57.29 -3.33 -31.31
C ALA A 2 -57.58 -2.22 -30.29
N LEU A 3 -57.40 -2.51 -29.01
CA LEU A 3 -57.63 -1.59 -27.89
C LEU A 3 -56.28 -1.02 -27.47
N PHE A 4 -56.06 0.26 -27.77
CA PHE A 4 -54.99 1.06 -27.18
C PHE A 4 -55.49 1.63 -25.84
N ALA A 5 -54.81 1.31 -24.75
CA ALA A 5 -55.02 1.95 -23.46
C ALA A 5 -54.03 3.13 -23.30
N HIS A 6 -54.57 4.34 -23.16
CA HIS A 6 -53.85 5.51 -22.68
C HIS A 6 -54.02 5.61 -21.16
N VAL A 7 -52.92 5.61 -20.42
CA VAL A 7 -52.90 6.00 -19.00
C VAL A 7 -52.19 7.34 -18.90
N ARG A 8 -52.93 8.36 -18.46
CA ARG A 8 -52.42 9.71 -18.16
C ARG A 8 -51.70 9.71 -16.81
N LEU A 9 -50.52 10.30 -16.78
CA LEU A 9 -49.77 10.65 -15.57
C LEU A 9 -50.45 11.83 -14.86
N LEU A 10 -50.69 11.69 -13.54
CA LEU A 10 -51.07 12.75 -12.62
C LEU A 10 -49.87 13.07 -11.70
N PRO A 11 -49.58 14.34 -11.38
CA PRO A 11 -48.43 14.72 -10.58
C PRO A 11 -48.67 14.48 -9.08
N GLN A 12 -47.73 13.82 -8.41
CA GLN A 12 -47.70 13.66 -6.96
C GLN A 12 -47.27 14.97 -6.28
N GLN A 13 -48.08 15.44 -5.34
CA GLN A 13 -47.78 16.57 -4.47
C GLN A 13 -46.97 16.10 -3.25
N HIS A 14 -45.82 16.73 -3.04
CA HIS A 14 -44.98 16.60 -1.84
C HIS A 14 -45.68 17.26 -0.64
N THR A 15 -45.84 16.50 0.46
CA THR A 15 -46.25 17.04 1.77
C THR A 15 -45.00 17.23 2.62
N THR A 16 -44.64 18.48 2.89
CA THR A 16 -43.55 18.87 3.79
C THR A 16 -44.07 18.96 5.22
N LEU A 17 -43.55 18.13 6.11
CA LEU A 17 -43.81 18.17 7.55
C LEU A 17 -42.76 19.07 8.21
N LEU A 18 -43.14 20.32 8.50
CA LEU A 18 -42.38 21.25 9.34
C LEU A 18 -42.71 20.95 10.80
N ILE A 19 -41.74 20.40 11.53
CA ILE A 19 -41.79 20.29 12.99
C ILE A 19 -40.95 21.44 13.55
N SER A 20 -41.62 22.42 14.15
CA SER A 20 -41.00 23.50 14.92
C SER A 20 -40.85 23.07 16.39
N PRO A 21 -39.68 23.24 17.03
CA PRO A 21 -39.58 23.28 18.47
C PRO A 21 -39.53 24.74 18.97
N SER A 22 -40.47 25.04 19.84
CA SER A 22 -40.61 26.25 20.64
C SER A 22 -39.44 26.37 21.63
N PHE A 23 -38.63 27.43 21.51
CA PHE A 23 -37.63 27.77 22.52
C PHE A 23 -38.21 28.75 23.56
N THR A 24 -38.29 28.29 24.81
CA THR A 24 -38.54 29.10 25.99
C THR A 24 -37.30 29.93 26.36
N LYS A 25 -37.52 31.22 26.64
CA LYS A 25 -36.54 32.19 27.14
C LYS A 25 -36.22 31.98 28.62
N HIS A 26 -34.94 32.10 28.99
CA HIS A 26 -34.31 32.67 30.20
C HIS A 26 -32.83 32.24 30.15
N ASN A 27 -31.77 33.00 30.46
CA ASN A 27 -31.55 34.30 31.07
C ASN A 27 -30.16 34.82 30.63
N LYS A 28 -29.97 36.14 30.76
CA LYS A 28 -28.78 36.95 30.44
C LYS A 28 -27.48 36.50 31.14
N SER A 29 -26.32 36.65 30.50
CA SER A 29 -25.24 37.54 31.01
C SER A 29 -24.04 37.69 30.06
N ASN A 30 -23.80 38.95 29.68
CA ASN A 30 -22.54 39.68 29.50
C ASN A 30 -21.28 38.98 28.95
N PHE A 31 -20.94 39.35 27.72
CA PHE A 31 -19.55 39.55 27.27
C PHE A 31 -18.86 40.66 28.09
N PRO A 32 -17.52 40.58 28.25
CA PRO A 32 -16.69 41.39 27.36
C PRO A 32 -15.52 40.63 26.74
N GLN A 33 -15.31 40.89 25.45
CA GLN A 33 -14.05 40.61 24.75
C GLN A 33 -12.93 41.49 25.33
N GLN A 34 -11.80 40.88 25.66
CA GLN A 34 -10.51 41.57 25.68
C GLN A 34 -9.37 40.55 25.54
N PHE A 35 -8.98 40.22 24.31
CA PHE A 35 -7.68 39.60 24.05
C PHE A 35 -6.74 40.67 23.50
N LYS A 36 -5.75 41.02 24.33
CA LYS A 36 -4.59 41.82 23.95
C LYS A 36 -3.75 41.01 22.97
N LEU A 37 -3.52 41.60 21.80
CA LEU A 37 -2.52 41.17 20.84
C LEU A 37 -1.16 41.64 21.36
N GLU A 38 -0.36 40.73 21.93
CA GLU A 38 1.05 41.01 22.24
C GLU A 38 1.94 40.56 21.09
N ASN A 39 2.69 41.54 20.59
CA ASN A 39 3.70 41.43 19.55
C ASN A 39 4.84 40.51 19.99
N TYR A 40 5.17 39.51 19.18
CA TYR A 40 6.54 39.00 19.08
C TYR A 40 6.99 39.05 17.61
N ILE A 41 7.82 40.05 17.31
CA ILE A 41 8.69 40.10 16.14
C ILE A 41 10.07 39.64 16.62
N ALA A 42 10.64 38.59 16.01
CA ALA A 42 11.91 38.69 15.28
C ALA A 42 12.43 37.33 14.73
N ILE A 43 12.33 37.20 13.41
CA ILE A 43 13.38 36.86 12.43
C ILE A 43 14.14 35.52 12.58
N SER A 44 13.94 34.64 11.58
CA SER A 44 15.07 34.05 10.84
C SER A 44 14.71 33.90 9.36
N LYS A 45 15.32 34.74 8.52
CA LYS A 45 15.21 34.70 7.06
C LYS A 45 16.07 33.55 6.54
N ARG A 46 15.48 32.57 5.88
CA ARG A 46 16.18 31.74 4.89
C ARG A 46 15.55 31.96 3.52
N ALA A 47 16.42 32.33 2.59
CA ALA A 47 16.10 32.67 1.22
C ALA A 47 15.55 31.46 0.46
N ILE A 48 14.46 31.68 -0.27
CA ILE A 48 13.93 30.76 -1.27
C ILE A 48 14.75 31.01 -2.56
N PRO A 49 15.48 30.04 -3.12
CA PRO A 49 16.01 30.18 -4.45
C PRO A 49 14.85 30.03 -5.46
N ILE A 50 14.48 31.15 -6.07
CA ILE A 50 13.65 31.18 -7.28
C ILE A 50 14.54 30.66 -8.43
N ILE A 51 14.23 29.49 -8.96
CA ILE A 51 14.86 29.00 -10.19
C ILE A 51 13.95 29.37 -11.36
N SER A 52 14.36 30.39 -12.11
CA SER A 52 13.78 30.72 -13.42
C SER A 52 14.00 29.57 -14.39
N ILE A 53 12.92 29.07 -14.99
CA ILE A 53 12.97 28.12 -16.10
C ILE A 53 13.35 28.90 -17.36
N HIS A 54 14.61 28.83 -17.76
CA HIS A 54 15.02 29.24 -19.10
C HIS A 54 14.87 28.05 -20.04
N ALA A 55 13.95 28.19 -21.01
CA ALA A 55 13.87 27.32 -22.16
C ALA A 55 15.20 27.33 -22.93
N LEU A 56 15.84 26.18 -23.07
CA LEU A 56 17.05 26.01 -23.88
C LEU A 56 16.73 25.13 -25.09
N ALA A 57 16.79 25.78 -26.25
CA ALA A 57 16.70 25.19 -27.57
C ALA A 57 17.89 24.26 -27.87
N ALA A 58 17.66 23.36 -28.82
CA ALA A 58 18.59 22.34 -29.30
C ALA A 58 19.94 22.92 -29.76
N LYS A 59 21.04 22.31 -29.30
CA LYS A 59 22.37 22.45 -29.90
C LYS A 59 22.99 21.08 -30.11
N THR A 60 23.24 20.79 -31.38
CA THR A 60 24.07 19.72 -31.91
C THR A 60 25.54 20.01 -31.62
N THR A 61 26.30 19.09 -31.01
CA THR A 61 27.70 18.79 -31.40
C THR A 61 28.26 17.51 -30.74
N GLU A 62 28.81 16.70 -31.63
CA GLU A 62 29.76 15.59 -31.64
C GLU A 62 30.64 15.20 -30.42
N HIS A 63 30.76 13.87 -30.28
CA HIS A 63 31.87 13.01 -29.84
C HIS A 63 32.91 13.50 -28.81
N SER A 64 32.98 12.79 -27.68
CA SER A 64 34.26 12.37 -27.10
C SER A 64 34.12 11.05 -26.34
N ASP A 65 35.06 10.15 -26.60
CA ASP A 65 35.18 8.78 -26.06
C ASP A 65 35.19 8.74 -24.53
N SER A 66 34.32 7.92 -23.94
CA SER A 66 34.50 7.43 -22.58
C SER A 66 33.99 5.99 -22.44
N LYS A 67 34.97 5.08 -22.47
CA LYS A 67 35.02 3.73 -21.87
C LYS A 67 33.65 3.11 -21.50
N VAL A 68 33.04 2.46 -22.50
CA VAL A 68 31.88 1.58 -22.32
C VAL A 68 32.24 0.45 -21.37
N GLN A 69 31.80 0.53 -20.11
CA GLN A 69 31.63 -0.65 -19.29
C GLN A 69 30.42 -1.40 -19.85
N SER A 70 30.67 -2.46 -20.60
CA SER A 70 29.65 -3.38 -21.08
C SER A 70 29.03 -4.11 -19.89
N LEU A 71 27.84 -3.68 -19.47
CA LEU A 71 26.94 -4.52 -18.68
C LEU A 71 26.59 -5.77 -19.51
N PRO A 72 26.67 -6.99 -18.95
CA PRO A 72 26.25 -8.18 -19.69
C PRO A 72 24.75 -8.09 -20.00
N PRO A 73 24.29 -8.60 -21.16
CA PRO A 73 22.88 -8.59 -21.51
C PRO A 73 22.16 -9.64 -20.67
N THR A 74 21.69 -9.26 -19.48
CA THR A 74 20.61 -10.00 -18.84
C THR A 74 19.36 -9.54 -19.55
N SER A 75 18.80 -10.35 -20.43
CA SER A 75 17.44 -10.10 -20.91
C SER A 75 16.54 -10.18 -19.68
N PHE A 76 16.15 -9.03 -19.14
CA PHE A 76 15.09 -8.93 -18.13
C PHE A 76 13.79 -9.29 -18.83
N ASN A 77 13.61 -10.58 -19.04
CA ASN A 77 12.36 -11.13 -19.54
C ASN A 77 11.26 -10.70 -18.54
N GLY A 78 10.05 -10.54 -19.04
CA GLY A 78 8.92 -10.10 -18.22
C GLY A 78 8.94 -8.64 -17.72
N TRP A 79 10.05 -7.88 -17.72
CA TRP A 79 10.08 -6.52 -17.15
C TRP A 79 9.14 -5.57 -17.86
N ALA A 80 9.13 -5.57 -19.20
CA ALA A 80 8.20 -4.75 -19.97
C ALA A 80 6.72 -5.07 -19.64
N ALA A 81 6.41 -6.35 -19.41
CA ALA A 81 5.08 -6.79 -19.01
C ALA A 81 4.74 -6.40 -17.55
N PHE A 82 5.72 -6.52 -16.64
CA PHE A 82 5.63 -6.04 -15.27
C PHE A 82 5.38 -4.53 -15.24
N ALA A 83 6.22 -3.76 -15.93
CA ALA A 83 6.16 -2.31 -16.00
C ALA A 83 4.81 -1.82 -16.53
N LYS A 84 4.31 -2.46 -17.59
CA LYS A 84 2.98 -2.17 -18.14
C LYS A 84 1.85 -2.39 -17.15
N LYS A 85 1.93 -3.42 -16.29
CA LYS A 85 0.86 -3.77 -15.35
C LYS A 85 0.93 -2.98 -14.05
N VAL A 86 2.13 -2.65 -13.59
CA VAL A 86 2.31 -1.98 -12.30
C VAL A 86 2.21 -0.45 -12.42
N SER A 87 2.50 0.10 -13.60
CA SER A 87 2.50 1.56 -13.80
C SER A 87 1.09 2.13 -13.91
N GLY A 88 0.84 3.22 -13.20
CA GLY A 88 -0.46 3.88 -13.15
C GLY A 88 -0.66 4.69 -11.89
N GLU A 89 -1.81 5.34 -11.81
CA GLU A 89 -2.39 5.87 -10.59
C GLU A 89 -3.17 4.74 -9.90
N TRP A 90 -2.91 4.57 -8.62
CA TRP A 90 -3.56 3.57 -7.78
C TRP A 90 -4.18 4.27 -6.58
N ASP A 91 -5.49 4.21 -6.45
CA ASP A 91 -6.22 4.86 -5.36
C ASP A 91 -6.82 3.80 -4.44
N GLY A 92 -6.95 4.09 -3.14
CA GLY A 92 -7.56 3.17 -2.21
C GLY A 92 -7.42 3.56 -0.76
N PHE A 93 -7.28 2.56 0.10
CA PHE A 93 -7.14 2.75 1.54
C PHE A 93 -5.89 2.05 2.07
N GLY A 94 -5.27 2.65 3.07
CA GLY A 94 -4.13 2.09 3.79
C GLY A 94 -4.31 2.14 5.30
N ALA A 95 -4.00 1.06 5.99
CA ALA A 95 -4.10 0.97 7.45
C ALA A 95 -2.87 0.29 8.06
N GLU A 96 -2.60 0.61 9.32
CA GLU A 96 -1.53 0.00 10.10
C GLU A 96 -2.12 -0.90 11.19
N PHE A 97 -1.46 -2.03 11.42
CA PHE A 97 -1.88 -3.05 12.37
C PHE A 97 -0.70 -3.40 13.28
N THR A 98 -1.00 -3.67 14.55
CA THR A 98 -0.05 -4.25 15.50
C THR A 98 0.45 -5.61 15.01
N ASN A 99 1.51 -6.14 15.63
CA ASN A 99 1.98 -7.51 15.38
C ASN A 99 0.97 -8.61 15.75
N GLN A 100 -0.18 -8.26 16.34
CA GLN A 100 -1.30 -9.16 16.64
C GLN A 100 -2.50 -8.93 15.71
N GLY A 101 -2.36 -8.11 14.66
CA GLY A 101 -3.42 -7.87 13.68
C GLY A 101 -4.52 -6.90 14.16
N LYS A 102 -4.32 -6.23 15.31
CA LYS A 102 -5.25 -5.17 15.75
C LYS A 102 -4.98 -3.87 14.99
N PRO A 103 -6.01 -3.20 14.44
CA PRO A 103 -5.84 -1.94 13.72
C PRO A 103 -5.37 -0.83 14.67
N ILE A 104 -4.53 0.06 14.15
CA ILE A 104 -3.98 1.21 14.88
C ILE A 104 -4.76 2.47 14.47
N GLU A 105 -5.34 3.14 15.46
CA GLU A 105 -6.14 4.35 15.25
C GLU A 105 -5.26 5.50 14.75
N LEU A 106 -5.81 6.32 13.85
CA LEU A 106 -5.11 7.50 13.36
C LEU A 106 -4.88 8.51 14.50
N PRO A 107 -3.74 9.23 14.51
CA PRO A 107 -3.47 10.25 15.51
C PRO A 107 -4.56 11.33 15.57
N GLU A 108 -4.92 11.78 16.77
CA GLU A 108 -5.98 12.78 16.94
C GLU A 108 -5.73 14.09 16.18
N ASN A 109 -4.46 14.45 15.98
CA ASN A 109 -4.07 15.68 15.29
C ASN A 109 -4.31 15.64 13.76
N VAL A 110 -4.63 14.48 13.19
CA VAL A 110 -4.95 14.33 11.76
C VAL A 110 -6.43 14.04 11.52
N VAL A 111 -7.19 13.73 12.57
CA VAL A 111 -8.61 13.40 12.49
C VAL A 111 -9.47 14.64 12.80
N PRO A 112 -10.38 15.05 11.90
CA PRO A 112 -11.30 16.18 12.15
C PRO A 112 -12.09 16.03 13.45
N GLU A 113 -12.37 17.16 14.12
CA GLU A 113 -13.09 17.19 15.41
C GLU A 113 -14.47 16.53 15.35
N ALA A 114 -15.16 16.64 14.21
CA ALA A 114 -16.47 16.02 14.00
C ALA A 114 -16.48 14.50 14.24
N TYR A 115 -15.41 13.78 13.86
CA TYR A 115 -15.32 12.34 14.16
C TYR A 115 -15.31 12.07 15.67
N ARG A 116 -14.73 12.96 16.47
CA ARG A 116 -14.72 12.84 17.94
C ARG A 116 -16.09 13.15 18.53
N GLU A 117 -16.75 14.19 18.03
CA GLU A 117 -18.13 14.52 18.44
C GLU A 117 -19.11 13.38 18.16
N TRP A 118 -18.85 12.59 17.10
CA TRP A 118 -19.64 11.43 16.73
C TRP A 118 -19.14 10.12 17.32
N GLU A 119 -18.08 10.14 18.14
CA GLU A 119 -17.43 8.97 18.72
C GLU A 119 -16.98 7.92 17.67
N VAL A 120 -16.65 8.38 16.46
CA VAL A 120 -16.20 7.54 15.35
C VAL A 120 -14.68 7.49 15.32
N LYS A 121 -14.12 6.29 15.51
CA LYS A 121 -12.70 6.03 15.36
C LYS A 121 -12.31 5.89 13.89
N VAL A 122 -11.20 6.51 13.51
CA VAL A 122 -10.66 6.44 12.14
C VAL A 122 -9.36 5.65 12.17
N PHE A 123 -9.24 4.64 11.31
CA PHE A 123 -8.09 3.75 11.25
C PHE A 123 -7.40 3.80 9.88
N ASP A 124 -8.19 4.01 8.82
CA ASP A 124 -7.74 3.97 7.44
C ASP A 124 -7.38 5.38 6.95
N TRP A 125 -6.23 5.46 6.28
CA TRP A 125 -5.91 6.55 5.39
C TRP A 125 -6.56 6.32 4.04
N GLN A 126 -7.16 7.35 3.45
CA GLN A 126 -7.31 7.35 1.99
C GLN A 126 -5.92 7.55 1.38
N THR A 127 -5.59 6.75 0.38
CA THR A 127 -4.25 6.72 -0.21
C THR A 127 -4.28 6.84 -1.72
N GLN A 128 -3.24 7.48 -2.25
CA GLN A 128 -2.88 7.39 -3.67
C GLN A 128 -1.45 6.85 -3.78
N CYS A 129 -1.22 6.04 -4.81
CA CYS A 129 0.03 5.36 -5.05
C CYS A 129 0.44 5.42 -6.54
N PRO A 130 0.71 6.63 -7.08
CA PRO A 130 1.29 6.76 -8.42
C PRO A 130 2.55 5.91 -8.50
N THR A 131 2.53 4.95 -9.41
CA THR A 131 3.59 3.96 -9.61
C THR A 131 4.09 4.06 -11.04
N LEU A 132 5.39 4.05 -11.25
CA LEU A 132 6.01 4.09 -12.58
C LEU A 132 7.18 3.12 -12.64
N ALA A 133 7.17 2.28 -13.67
CA ALA A 133 8.29 1.45 -14.05
C ALA A 133 8.64 1.66 -15.52
N GLN A 134 9.92 1.78 -15.83
CA GLN A 134 10.41 2.00 -17.18
C GLN A 134 11.47 0.95 -17.54
N GLY A 135 11.51 0.58 -18.83
CA GLY A 135 12.42 -0.44 -19.35
C GLY A 135 13.26 0.00 -20.55
N ASP A 136 13.07 1.21 -21.06
CA ASP A 136 13.60 1.60 -22.37
C ASP A 136 15.12 1.86 -22.35
N ASP A 137 15.67 2.39 -21.24
CA ASP A 137 17.13 2.65 -21.09
C ASP A 137 17.69 2.44 -19.67
N ALA A 138 16.83 2.45 -18.64
CA ALA A 138 17.22 2.24 -17.25
C ALA A 138 16.13 1.48 -16.49
N PHE A 139 16.48 0.32 -15.93
CA PHE A 139 15.63 -0.45 -15.02
C PHE A 139 15.29 0.40 -13.82
N SER A 140 14.08 0.94 -13.81
CA SER A 140 13.59 1.83 -12.75
C SER A 140 12.17 1.45 -12.38
N PHE A 141 11.93 1.48 -11.08
CA PHE A 141 10.63 1.31 -10.47
C PHE A 141 10.58 2.31 -9.33
N MET A 142 9.56 3.16 -9.34
CA MET A 142 9.32 4.14 -8.28
C MET A 142 7.83 4.25 -8.00
N TYR A 143 7.49 4.63 -6.78
CA TYR A 143 6.14 5.03 -6.44
C TYR A 143 6.13 6.09 -5.35
N LYS A 144 5.01 6.81 -5.22
CA LYS A 144 4.75 7.68 -4.08
C LYS A 144 3.58 7.16 -3.28
N SER A 145 3.77 6.82 -2.01
CA SER A 145 2.67 6.59 -1.09
C SER A 145 2.20 7.94 -0.53
N ILE A 146 1.07 8.42 -1.04
CA ILE A 146 0.42 9.66 -0.63
C ILE A 146 -0.70 9.30 0.33
N ARG A 147 -0.68 9.87 1.54
CA ARG A 147 -1.79 9.78 2.51
C ARG A 147 -2.58 11.08 2.48
N LEU A 148 -3.91 10.97 2.44
CA LEU A 148 -4.82 12.09 2.48
C LEU A 148 -5.44 12.23 3.87
N LEU A 149 -5.67 13.48 4.31
CA LEU A 149 -6.39 13.73 5.56
C LEU A 149 -7.83 13.19 5.46
N PRO A 150 -8.35 12.53 6.52
CA PRO A 150 -9.77 12.21 6.61
C PRO A 150 -10.62 13.48 6.49
N THR A 151 -11.70 13.42 5.71
CA THR A 151 -12.64 14.52 5.50
C THR A 151 -14.04 14.13 6.00
N VAL A 152 -14.89 15.13 6.25
CA VAL A 152 -16.32 14.96 6.61
C VAL A 152 -17.17 15.99 5.87
N GLY A 153 -18.46 15.67 5.67
CA GLY A 153 -19.43 16.62 5.11
C GLY A 153 -19.17 16.98 3.64
N CYS A 154 -19.59 18.17 3.22
CA CYS A 154 -19.40 18.65 1.84
C CYS A 154 -17.94 18.95 1.48
N GLU A 155 -17.03 18.92 2.47
CA GLU A 155 -15.58 19.03 2.26
C GLU A 155 -14.95 17.71 1.78
N ALA A 156 -15.75 16.65 1.70
CA ALA A 156 -15.37 15.37 1.09
C ALA A 156 -14.82 15.52 -0.34
N ASP A 157 -15.24 16.55 -1.08
CA ASP A 157 -14.74 16.83 -2.43
C ASP A 157 -13.32 17.48 -2.45
N ALA A 158 -12.78 17.85 -1.29
CA ALA A 158 -11.46 18.49 -1.14
C ALA A 158 -10.45 17.53 -0.50
N ALA A 159 -9.79 16.73 -1.33
CA ALA A 159 -8.66 15.90 -0.89
C ALA A 159 -7.48 16.79 -0.44
N THR A 160 -6.97 16.59 0.77
CA THR A 160 -5.79 17.29 1.29
C THR A 160 -4.68 16.29 1.57
N ARG A 161 -3.49 16.49 1.01
CA ARG A 161 -2.33 15.63 1.26
C ARG A 161 -1.80 15.84 2.68
N HIS A 162 -1.71 14.78 3.45
CA HIS A 162 -1.05 14.75 4.75
C HIS A 162 0.46 14.50 4.61
N SER A 163 0.82 13.45 3.86
CA SER A 163 2.22 13.03 3.71
C SER A 163 2.45 12.38 2.35
N ILE A 164 3.68 12.50 1.85
CA ILE A 164 4.16 11.82 0.64
C ILE A 164 5.44 11.09 1.01
N ASN A 165 5.47 9.78 0.80
CA ASN A 165 6.68 8.97 0.91
C ASN A 165 7.00 8.41 -0.47
N GLU A 166 8.20 8.68 -0.98
CA GLU A 166 8.65 8.22 -2.28
C GLU A 166 9.66 7.09 -2.09
N ARG A 167 9.53 6.03 -2.89
CA ARG A 167 10.47 4.91 -2.92
C ARG A 167 10.88 4.61 -4.34
N SER A 168 12.15 4.26 -4.51
CA SER A 168 12.70 3.81 -5.77
C SER A 168 13.64 2.63 -5.59
N ILE A 169 13.62 1.67 -6.51
CA ILE A 169 14.57 0.53 -6.49
C ILE A 169 16.00 0.94 -6.86
N VAL A 170 16.20 2.19 -7.28
CA VAL A 170 17.55 2.75 -7.46
C VAL A 170 18.09 3.39 -6.18
N ASP A 171 17.27 3.47 -5.12
CA ASP A 171 17.69 4.00 -3.83
C ASP A 171 18.63 3.03 -3.10
N ASP A 172 19.55 3.57 -2.30
CA ASP A 172 20.52 2.75 -1.57
C ASP A 172 19.88 1.82 -0.52
N ASN A 173 18.69 2.18 -0.03
CA ASN A 173 17.94 1.45 0.99
C ASN A 173 17.22 0.20 0.46
N VAL A 174 17.17 -0.04 -0.86
CA VAL A 174 16.67 -1.33 -1.35
C VAL A 174 17.73 -2.41 -1.13
N SER A 175 17.36 -3.44 -0.37
CA SER A 175 18.21 -4.62 -0.15
C SER A 175 17.97 -5.66 -1.25
N ALA A 176 16.71 -5.84 -1.66
CA ALA A 176 16.31 -6.74 -2.72
C ALA A 176 14.98 -6.29 -3.34
N PHE A 177 14.82 -6.57 -4.62
CA PHE A 177 13.58 -6.38 -5.37
C PHE A 177 13.37 -7.55 -6.31
N ALA A 178 12.25 -8.25 -6.16
CA ALA A 178 11.85 -9.33 -7.06
C ALA A 178 10.52 -8.99 -7.73
N TYR A 179 10.41 -9.25 -9.02
CA TYR A 179 9.22 -8.90 -9.80
C TYR A 179 8.73 -10.07 -10.65
N GLN A 180 7.44 -10.08 -10.99
CA GLN A 180 6.86 -11.02 -11.93
C GLN A 180 6.10 -10.26 -13.02
N SER A 181 6.04 -10.82 -14.23
CA SER A 181 5.27 -10.27 -15.36
C SER A 181 3.77 -10.09 -15.07
N SER A 182 3.25 -10.62 -13.97
CA SER A 182 1.89 -10.41 -13.44
C SER A 182 1.66 -8.99 -12.90
N GLY A 183 2.72 -8.24 -12.61
CA GLY A 183 2.66 -6.97 -11.88
C GLY A 183 2.90 -7.15 -10.37
N CYS A 184 2.92 -8.39 -9.88
CA CYS A 184 3.32 -8.68 -8.50
C CYS A 184 4.81 -8.39 -8.30
N TYR A 185 5.16 -7.94 -7.10
CA TYR A 185 6.56 -7.73 -6.72
C TYR A 185 6.75 -7.90 -5.21
N VAL A 186 7.99 -8.05 -4.81
CA VAL A 186 8.44 -7.98 -3.42
C VAL A 186 9.63 -7.05 -3.34
N ALA A 187 9.60 -6.12 -2.39
CA ALA A 187 10.70 -5.22 -2.10
C ALA A 187 11.11 -5.33 -0.63
N ALA A 188 12.39 -5.56 -0.37
CA ALA A 188 12.97 -5.54 0.97
C ALA A 188 13.70 -4.21 1.17
N TRP A 189 13.11 -3.30 1.93
CA TRP A 189 13.67 -1.99 2.24
C TRP A 189 14.43 -2.06 3.56
N SER A 190 15.73 -1.75 3.57
CA SER A 190 16.51 -1.66 4.80
C SER A 190 16.23 -0.33 5.50
N ASN A 191 15.88 -0.43 6.78
CA ASN A 191 15.74 0.72 7.67
C ASN A 191 17.01 0.86 8.51
N GLU A 192 18.18 0.88 7.86
CA GLU A 192 19.45 1.11 8.54
C GLU A 192 19.53 2.55 9.04
N ASN A 193 19.05 2.77 10.25
CA ASN A 193 19.26 4.01 10.97
C ASN A 193 20.54 3.89 11.79
N LYS A 194 21.50 4.81 11.59
CA LYS A 194 22.74 4.87 12.38
C LYS A 194 22.50 4.96 13.90
N ALA A 195 21.29 5.37 14.33
CA ALA A 195 20.89 5.44 15.73
C ALA A 195 20.23 4.14 16.27
N ASN A 196 19.84 3.19 15.42
CA ASN A 196 19.25 1.91 15.84
C ASN A 196 20.30 0.79 15.72
N PRO A 197 20.69 0.14 16.83
CA PRO A 197 21.67 -0.94 16.79
C PRO A 197 21.13 -2.21 16.10
N TYR A 198 19.81 -2.33 15.92
CA TYR A 198 19.18 -3.51 15.34
C TYR A 198 18.94 -3.34 13.83
N LYS A 199 19.26 -4.38 13.05
CA LYS A 199 18.86 -4.46 11.65
C LYS A 199 17.34 -4.58 11.55
N SER A 200 16.72 -3.82 10.65
CA SER A 200 15.28 -3.87 10.42
C SER A 200 14.96 -3.66 8.95
N TRP A 201 13.85 -4.26 8.52
CA TRP A 201 13.39 -4.19 7.15
C TRP A 201 11.89 -3.92 7.08
N GLU A 202 11.47 -3.24 6.02
CA GLU A 202 10.09 -3.30 5.55
C GLU A 202 10.03 -4.26 4.36
N LEU A 203 9.37 -5.40 4.56
CA LEU A 203 9.13 -6.39 3.52
C LEU A 203 7.80 -6.09 2.87
N GLU A 204 7.83 -5.42 1.72
CA GLU A 204 6.66 -5.02 0.97
C GLU A 204 6.33 -6.05 -0.10
N HIS A 205 5.18 -6.70 0.05
CA HIS A 205 4.65 -7.69 -0.86
C HIS A 205 3.46 -7.09 -1.61
N CYS A 206 3.59 -6.88 -2.91
CA CYS A 206 2.51 -6.40 -3.76
C CYS A 206 1.93 -7.56 -4.57
N LEU A 207 0.66 -7.88 -4.31
CA LEU A 207 -0.08 -8.94 -4.98
C LEU A 207 -1.19 -8.32 -5.83
N ILE A 208 -1.18 -8.60 -7.13
CA ILE A 208 -2.25 -8.24 -8.06
C ILE A 208 -3.31 -9.34 -8.04
N ASP A 209 -4.60 -8.99 -8.05
CA ASP A 209 -5.66 -9.98 -8.13
C ASP A 209 -5.54 -10.76 -9.46
N PRO A 210 -5.45 -12.10 -9.42
CA PRO A 210 -5.34 -12.90 -10.64
C PRO A 210 -6.63 -12.89 -11.49
N ARG A 211 -7.77 -12.50 -10.91
CA ARG A 211 -9.09 -12.46 -11.58
C ARG A 211 -9.32 -11.12 -12.27
N GLU A 212 -8.92 -10.03 -11.62
CA GLU A 212 -9.03 -8.66 -12.13
C GLU A 212 -7.70 -7.92 -12.00
N LYS A 213 -7.13 -7.48 -13.12
CA LYS A 213 -5.77 -6.91 -13.12
C LYS A 213 -5.72 -5.46 -12.61
N GLU A 214 -6.83 -4.95 -12.10
CA GLU A 214 -7.01 -3.57 -11.64
C GLU A 214 -7.09 -3.47 -10.11
N SER A 215 -7.05 -4.59 -9.39
CA SER A 215 -6.95 -4.60 -7.93
C SER A 215 -5.60 -5.11 -7.47
N ARG A 216 -5.04 -4.45 -6.46
CA ARG A 216 -3.84 -4.93 -5.78
C ARG A 216 -3.91 -4.74 -4.28
N VAL A 217 -3.18 -5.60 -3.57
CA VAL A 217 -2.90 -5.43 -2.14
C VAL A 217 -1.39 -5.30 -1.94
N ARG A 218 -0.97 -4.31 -1.16
CA ARG A 218 0.41 -4.18 -0.68
C ARG A 218 0.43 -4.47 0.82
N ILE A 219 1.03 -5.60 1.19
CA ILE A 219 1.17 -6.03 2.58
C ILE A 219 2.64 -5.82 2.96
N ILE A 220 2.87 -4.98 3.97
CA ILE A 220 4.22 -4.61 4.40
C ILE A 220 4.43 -5.15 5.81
N GLN A 221 5.29 -6.16 5.95
CA GLN A 221 5.74 -6.65 7.25
C GLN A 221 6.94 -5.82 7.71
N VAL A 222 6.84 -5.15 8.85
CA VAL A 222 7.98 -4.47 9.48
C VAL A 222 8.64 -5.43 10.44
N VAL A 223 9.84 -5.88 10.10
CA VAL A 223 10.57 -6.91 10.85
C VAL A 223 11.88 -6.37 11.40
N ARG A 224 12.30 -6.89 12.56
CA ARG A 224 13.56 -6.54 13.22
C ARG A 224 14.32 -7.81 13.57
N LEU A 225 15.64 -7.80 13.38
CA LEU A 225 16.51 -8.89 13.84
C LEU A 225 16.83 -8.70 15.32
N GLU A 226 16.45 -9.67 16.14
CA GLU A 226 16.64 -9.73 17.59
C GLU A 226 17.18 -11.11 17.95
N ASP A 227 18.34 -11.17 18.61
CA ASP A 227 18.94 -12.43 19.07
C ASP A 227 18.96 -13.54 17.99
N SER A 228 19.39 -13.18 16.78
CA SER A 228 19.44 -14.07 15.60
C SER A 228 18.08 -14.59 15.12
N LYS A 229 17.00 -13.88 15.43
CA LYS A 229 15.64 -14.17 14.94
C LYS A 229 14.95 -12.93 14.40
N LEU A 230 14.17 -13.08 13.34
CA LEU A 230 13.30 -12.00 12.89
C LEU A 230 12.03 -11.95 13.74
N VAL A 231 11.69 -10.74 14.19
CA VAL A 231 10.50 -10.47 15.00
C VAL A 231 9.63 -9.44 14.29
N LEU A 232 8.35 -9.74 14.14
CA LEU A 232 7.35 -8.85 13.57
C LEU A 232 7.03 -7.70 14.53
N GLN A 233 7.23 -6.47 14.08
CA GLN A 233 6.95 -5.26 14.85
C GLN A 233 5.52 -4.76 14.58
N ASN A 234 5.14 -4.67 13.29
CA ASN A 234 3.81 -4.26 12.85
C ASN A 234 3.60 -4.66 11.38
N VAL A 235 2.36 -4.49 10.89
CA VAL A 235 1.97 -4.75 9.51
C VAL A 235 1.29 -3.50 8.95
N LYS A 236 1.61 -3.12 7.71
CA LYS A 236 0.87 -2.09 6.96
C LYS A 236 0.17 -2.76 5.79
N VAL A 237 -1.08 -2.43 5.55
CA VAL A 237 -1.86 -2.97 4.43
C VAL A 237 -2.38 -1.82 3.61
N PHE A 238 -2.25 -1.92 2.29
CA PHE A 238 -2.89 -1.04 1.34
C PHE A 238 -3.73 -1.86 0.38
N CYS A 239 -5.01 -1.54 0.28
CA CYS A 239 -5.95 -2.10 -0.70
C CYS A 239 -6.19 -1.01 -1.75
N GLU A 240 -5.75 -1.26 -2.98
CA GLU A 240 -5.64 -0.24 -4.02
C GLU A 240 -6.26 -0.74 -5.33
N HIS A 241 -6.93 0.17 -6.02
CA HIS A 241 -7.52 -0.06 -7.33
C HIS A 241 -6.86 0.84 -8.37
N TRP A 242 -6.71 0.35 -9.58
CA TRP A 242 -6.13 1.11 -10.68
C TRP A 242 -7.12 2.20 -11.09
N TYR A 243 -6.68 3.45 -10.97
CA TYR A 243 -7.50 4.62 -11.28
C TYR A 243 -7.26 5.11 -12.71
N GLY A 244 -6.01 5.06 -13.18
CA GLY A 244 -5.67 5.63 -14.47
C GLY A 244 -4.21 5.54 -14.85
N PRO A 245 -3.84 6.06 -16.05
CA PRO A 245 -2.44 6.19 -16.45
C PRO A 245 -1.66 7.08 -15.48
N PHE A 246 -0.35 6.81 -15.33
CA PHE A 246 0.52 7.57 -14.44
C PHE A 246 0.48 9.07 -14.74
N ARG A 247 0.24 9.87 -13.69
CA ARG A 247 0.21 11.34 -13.65
C ARG A 247 0.96 11.87 -12.44
N ASN A 248 1.85 11.05 -11.84
CA ASN A 248 2.68 11.44 -10.70
C ASN A 248 1.89 11.92 -9.46
N GLY A 249 0.61 11.53 -9.36
CA GLY A 249 -0.31 12.00 -8.32
C GLY A 249 -0.79 13.44 -8.50
N ASP A 250 -0.57 14.10 -9.65
CA ASP A 250 -0.95 15.50 -9.89
C ASP A 250 -2.47 15.76 -9.73
N GLN A 251 -3.28 14.71 -9.89
CA GLN A 251 -4.71 14.75 -9.64
C GLN A 251 -5.03 13.92 -8.39
N LEU A 252 -5.63 14.57 -7.40
CA LEU A 252 -6.18 13.88 -6.24
C LEU A 252 -7.48 13.15 -6.65
N GLY A 253 -7.57 11.86 -6.31
CA GLY A 253 -8.78 11.08 -6.50
C GLY A 253 -9.92 11.72 -5.70
N GLY A 254 -11.03 12.01 -6.38
CA GLY A 254 -12.25 12.51 -5.73
C GLY A 254 -12.88 11.45 -4.82
N CYS A 255 -13.86 11.84 -4.02
CA CYS A 255 -14.52 10.98 -3.02
C CYS A 255 -15.22 9.72 -3.54
N ALA A 256 -15.21 9.48 -4.85
CA ALA A 256 -15.76 8.29 -5.50
C ALA A 256 -14.67 7.24 -5.78
N ILE A 257 -13.91 6.84 -4.75
CA ILE A 257 -13.10 5.63 -4.86
C ILE A 257 -14.01 4.41 -4.77
N GLN A 258 -13.76 3.38 -5.58
CA GLN A 258 -14.64 2.20 -5.68
C GLN A 258 -14.65 1.34 -4.41
N ASP A 259 -13.72 1.56 -3.50
CA ASP A 259 -13.57 0.79 -2.26
C ASP A 259 -13.90 1.61 -1.02
N SER A 260 -13.85 0.98 0.15
CA SER A 260 -14.14 1.56 1.46
C SER A 260 -13.05 1.23 2.48
N ALA A 261 -12.95 2.08 3.51
CA ALA A 261 -12.15 1.83 4.70
C ALA A 261 -12.43 0.41 5.24
N PHE A 262 -11.39 -0.31 5.62
CA PHE A 262 -11.46 -1.74 5.88
C PHE A 262 -10.88 -2.16 7.22
N ALA A 263 -10.07 -1.34 7.88
CA ALA A 263 -9.30 -1.76 9.04
C ALA A 263 -10.17 -2.23 10.22
N SER A 264 -11.39 -1.70 10.33
CA SER A 264 -12.37 -2.07 11.36
C SER A 264 -13.32 -3.21 10.94
N THR A 265 -13.17 -3.75 9.72
CA THR A 265 -13.97 -4.89 9.26
C THR A 265 -13.47 -6.21 9.85
N GLN A 266 -14.27 -7.27 9.72
CA GLN A 266 -13.92 -8.58 10.29
C GLN A 266 -12.61 -9.12 9.68
N ALA A 267 -11.71 -9.57 10.55
CA ALA A 267 -10.51 -10.28 10.14
C ALA A 267 -10.84 -11.64 9.51
N LEU A 268 -9.94 -12.16 8.67
CA LEU A 268 -10.05 -13.49 8.09
C LEU A 268 -10.34 -14.56 9.16
N ASP A 269 -11.29 -15.43 8.89
CA ASP A 269 -11.55 -16.61 9.73
C ASP A 269 -10.41 -17.63 9.55
N PRO A 270 -9.70 -18.03 10.63
CA PRO A 270 -8.59 -18.97 10.53
C PRO A 270 -9.01 -20.31 9.90
N ALA A 271 -10.27 -20.74 10.08
CA ALA A 271 -10.78 -21.99 9.50
C ALA A 271 -10.75 -22.00 7.97
N GLN A 272 -10.69 -20.85 7.32
CA GLN A 272 -10.55 -20.74 5.86
C GLN A 272 -9.10 -20.92 5.37
N LEU A 273 -8.12 -20.85 6.28
CA LEU A 273 -6.70 -20.85 5.95
C LEU A 273 -5.96 -22.11 6.43
N ILE A 274 -6.37 -22.68 7.56
CA ILE A 274 -5.73 -23.87 8.14
C ILE A 274 -5.84 -25.04 7.17
N GLY A 275 -4.73 -25.75 6.96
CA GLY A 275 -4.68 -26.95 6.14
C GLY A 275 -3.46 -27.01 5.22
N VAL A 276 -3.54 -27.92 4.25
CA VAL A 276 -2.51 -28.12 3.24
C VAL A 276 -2.89 -27.34 1.98
N TRP A 277 -1.94 -26.58 1.47
CA TRP A 277 -2.07 -25.79 0.26
C TRP A 277 -1.00 -26.21 -0.74
N GLU A 278 -1.34 -26.12 -2.02
CA GLU A 278 -0.44 -26.50 -3.10
C GLU A 278 -0.53 -25.49 -4.24
N GLY A 279 0.61 -25.10 -4.80
CA GLY A 279 0.66 -24.14 -5.90
C GLY A 279 1.99 -24.17 -6.60
N LYS A 280 2.04 -23.54 -7.79
CA LYS A 280 3.29 -23.30 -8.50
C LYS A 280 3.93 -22.04 -7.95
N HIS A 281 5.17 -22.15 -7.49
CA HIS A 281 5.91 -21.01 -6.94
C HIS A 281 6.77 -20.38 -8.03
N ALA A 282 6.71 -19.06 -8.17
CA ALA A 282 7.70 -18.29 -8.89
C ALA A 282 8.73 -17.77 -7.88
N ILE A 283 10.02 -18.01 -8.14
CA ILE A 283 11.07 -17.92 -7.13
C ILE A 283 12.28 -17.17 -7.67
N SER A 284 12.95 -16.45 -6.79
CA SER A 284 14.28 -15.90 -7.01
C SER A 284 15.16 -16.15 -5.78
N SER A 285 16.39 -16.60 -6.01
CA SER A 285 17.39 -16.78 -4.97
C SER A 285 18.26 -15.55 -4.84
N PHE A 286 18.39 -15.04 -3.62
CA PHE A 286 19.25 -13.92 -3.25
C PHE A 286 20.52 -14.37 -2.54
N ASP A 287 20.73 -15.68 -2.37
CA ASP A 287 21.96 -16.17 -1.76
C ASP A 287 23.16 -15.95 -2.69
N ASN A 288 24.01 -15.00 -2.31
CA ASN A 288 25.17 -14.57 -3.09
C ASN A 288 24.80 -13.99 -4.48
N ALA A 289 23.60 -13.43 -4.60
CA ALA A 289 23.16 -12.82 -5.85
C ALA A 289 24.01 -11.59 -6.20
N PRO A 290 24.44 -11.44 -7.47
CA PRO A 290 25.25 -10.30 -7.90
C PRO A 290 24.43 -9.00 -8.05
N GLN A 291 23.10 -9.10 -8.13
CA GLN A 291 22.19 -7.99 -8.37
C GLN A 291 21.09 -7.95 -7.32
N LYS A 292 20.67 -6.73 -6.94
CA LYS A 292 19.56 -6.48 -6.02
C LYS A 292 18.19 -6.72 -6.67
N VAL A 293 18.11 -6.65 -8.00
CA VAL A 293 16.87 -6.76 -8.77
C VAL A 293 16.86 -8.09 -9.51
N GLN A 294 15.79 -8.87 -9.37
CA GLN A 294 15.66 -10.18 -10.03
C GLN A 294 14.23 -10.47 -10.50
N GLU A 295 14.10 -11.22 -11.59
CA GLU A 295 12.81 -11.77 -12.02
C GLU A 295 12.46 -13.00 -11.17
N LEU A 296 11.20 -13.12 -10.77
CA LEU A 296 10.63 -14.34 -10.20
C LEU A 296 10.33 -15.32 -11.33
N VAL A 297 11.07 -16.42 -11.35
CA VAL A 297 10.95 -17.45 -12.38
C VAL A 297 10.16 -18.63 -11.82
N ASP A 298 9.20 -19.10 -12.60
CA ASP A 298 8.41 -20.28 -12.31
C ASP A 298 9.30 -21.50 -11.96
N ASP A 299 9.13 -22.03 -10.75
CA ASP A 299 9.77 -23.25 -10.24
C ASP A 299 8.74 -24.42 -10.20
N SER A 300 9.07 -25.44 -9.42
CA SER A 300 8.25 -26.57 -9.03
C SER A 300 7.01 -26.20 -8.21
N THR A 301 6.03 -27.10 -8.26
CA THR A 301 4.89 -27.11 -7.35
C THR A 301 5.38 -27.43 -5.94
N ARG A 302 5.00 -26.58 -4.97
CA ARG A 302 5.34 -26.80 -3.56
C ARG A 302 4.07 -26.89 -2.73
N LYS A 303 4.17 -27.61 -1.61
CA LYS A 303 3.11 -27.71 -0.61
C LYS A 303 3.45 -26.83 0.59
N THR A 304 2.46 -26.09 1.07
CA THR A 304 2.53 -25.27 2.27
C THR A 304 1.52 -25.80 3.28
N VAL A 305 1.96 -26.03 4.53
CA VAL A 305 1.05 -26.36 5.63
C VAL A 305 0.85 -25.11 6.47
N ARG A 306 -0.41 -24.74 6.70
CA ARG A 306 -0.81 -23.64 7.57
C ARG A 306 -1.55 -24.19 8.77
N ASP A 307 -1.01 -23.89 9.94
CA ASP A 307 -1.58 -24.10 11.26
C ASP A 307 -1.95 -22.74 11.88
N GLU A 308 -2.61 -22.77 13.04
CA GLU A 308 -3.01 -21.55 13.76
C GLU A 308 -1.84 -20.78 14.37
N LEU A 309 -0.69 -21.44 14.55
CA LEU A 309 0.47 -20.85 15.19
C LEU A 309 1.05 -19.72 14.32
N ASP A 310 1.33 -18.58 14.97
CA ASP A 310 1.98 -17.40 14.40
C ASP A 310 1.21 -16.70 13.27
N LEU A 311 -0.06 -17.05 13.04
CA LEU A 311 -0.93 -16.36 12.09
C LEU A 311 -1.42 -15.03 12.65
N VAL A 312 -1.14 -13.97 11.91
CA VAL A 312 -1.75 -12.65 12.07
C VAL A 312 -2.85 -12.51 11.02
N LEU A 313 -4.09 -12.66 11.45
CA LEU A 313 -5.27 -12.56 10.60
C LEU A 313 -5.66 -11.09 10.46
N LEU A 314 -5.91 -10.67 9.22
CA LEU A 314 -6.18 -9.27 8.88
C LEU A 314 -7.52 -9.18 8.14
N PRO A 315 -8.15 -7.99 8.12
CA PRO A 315 -9.34 -7.78 7.30
C PRO A 315 -9.04 -7.95 5.80
N ARG A 316 -10.09 -7.95 4.97
CA ARG A 316 -10.00 -8.15 3.50
C ARG A 316 -9.41 -9.50 3.08
N GLN A 317 -9.64 -10.53 3.89
CA GLN A 317 -9.19 -11.91 3.62
C GLN A 317 -7.66 -12.01 3.51
N LEU A 318 -6.96 -11.22 4.31
CA LEU A 318 -5.50 -11.13 4.34
C LEU A 318 -4.93 -11.83 5.58
N TRP A 319 -3.69 -12.28 5.48
CA TRP A 319 -2.93 -12.75 6.63
C TRP A 319 -1.45 -12.50 6.43
N CYS A 320 -0.71 -12.58 7.54
CA CYS A 320 0.72 -12.78 7.50
C CYS A 320 1.21 -13.65 8.66
N CYS A 321 2.42 -14.15 8.57
CA CYS A 321 3.09 -14.87 9.65
C CYS A 321 4.61 -14.80 9.49
N LEU A 322 5.32 -15.05 10.60
CA LEU A 322 6.75 -15.35 10.62
C LEU A 322 6.89 -16.77 11.17
N LYS A 323 7.57 -17.65 10.44
CA LYS A 323 7.76 -19.04 10.84
C LYS A 323 9.23 -19.42 10.86
N ASP A 324 9.66 -20.10 11.91
CA ASP A 324 10.98 -20.73 11.95
C ASP A 324 10.99 -21.90 10.94
N VAL A 325 12.02 -21.93 10.10
CA VAL A 325 12.25 -22.99 9.11
C VAL A 325 13.47 -23.81 9.53
N ALA A 326 13.52 -25.08 9.10
CA ALA A 326 14.65 -25.96 9.37
C ALA A 326 15.97 -25.28 8.95
N GLY A 327 17.00 -25.39 9.79
CA GLY A 327 18.30 -24.76 9.55
C GLY A 327 18.50 -23.39 10.20
N GLY A 328 17.55 -22.92 11.03
CA GLY A 328 17.65 -21.65 11.74
C GLY A 328 17.21 -20.43 10.91
N GLU A 329 16.55 -20.68 9.78
CA GLU A 329 16.03 -19.64 8.90
C GLU A 329 14.65 -19.16 9.38
N THR A 330 14.26 -17.95 8.98
CA THR A 330 12.91 -17.42 9.21
C THR A 330 12.21 -17.17 7.88
N CYS A 331 10.99 -17.70 7.74
CA CYS A 331 10.08 -17.44 6.64
C CYS A 331 9.11 -16.32 7.03
N CYS A 332 9.19 -15.19 6.35
CA CYS A 332 8.19 -14.13 6.39
C CYS A 332 7.18 -14.38 5.28
N GLU A 333 5.94 -14.76 5.62
CA GLU A 333 4.90 -15.08 4.66
C GLU A 333 3.71 -14.11 4.81
N VAL A 334 3.16 -13.69 3.68
CA VAL A 334 1.88 -12.99 3.58
C VAL A 334 0.97 -13.72 2.60
N GLY A 335 -0.33 -13.46 2.68
CA GLY A 335 -1.22 -13.88 1.62
C GLY A 335 -2.58 -13.20 1.60
N TRP A 336 -3.28 -13.48 0.51
CA TRP A 336 -4.59 -12.96 0.16
C TRP A 336 -5.49 -14.06 -0.38
N LEU A 337 -6.58 -14.33 0.33
CA LEU A 337 -7.58 -15.34 0.00
C LEU A 337 -8.63 -14.66 -0.86
N PHE A 338 -8.34 -14.60 -2.15
CA PHE A 338 -9.19 -13.93 -3.12
C PHE A 338 -10.45 -14.75 -3.45
N GLU A 339 -10.42 -16.07 -3.25
CA GLU A 339 -11.55 -16.98 -3.46
C GLU A 339 -11.47 -18.14 -2.46
N LYS A 340 -12.62 -18.76 -2.12
CA LYS A 340 -12.63 -19.89 -1.19
C LYS A 340 -11.71 -21.00 -1.69
N GLY A 341 -10.73 -21.37 -0.85
CA GLY A 341 -9.74 -22.38 -1.19
C GLY A 341 -8.71 -21.95 -2.24
N ARG A 342 -8.59 -20.65 -2.56
CA ARG A 342 -7.58 -20.11 -3.48
C ARG A 342 -6.94 -18.84 -2.95
N ALA A 343 -5.61 -18.83 -2.94
CA ALA A 343 -4.80 -17.83 -2.28
C ALA A 343 -3.66 -17.34 -3.17
N MET A 344 -3.39 -16.05 -3.16
CA MET A 344 -2.09 -15.51 -3.55
C MET A 344 -1.21 -15.46 -2.31
N THR A 345 0.03 -15.90 -2.41
CA THR A 345 0.98 -15.89 -1.30
C THR A 345 2.30 -15.30 -1.74
N SER A 346 3.01 -14.69 -0.80
CA SER A 346 4.39 -14.25 -1.00
C SER A 346 5.22 -14.53 0.23
N LYS A 347 6.46 -14.94 0.00
CA LYS A 347 7.39 -15.37 1.05
C LYS A 347 8.76 -14.75 0.85
N CYS A 348 9.41 -14.42 1.96
CA CYS A 348 10.84 -14.12 2.04
C CYS A 348 11.49 -15.06 3.06
N ILE A 349 12.56 -15.73 2.66
CA ILE A 349 13.36 -16.57 3.56
C ILE A 349 14.64 -15.82 3.95
N PHE A 350 14.89 -15.71 5.25
CA PHE A 350 16.08 -15.09 5.82
C PHE A 350 16.88 -16.11 6.62
N SER A 351 18.21 -16.00 6.59
CA SER A 351 19.07 -16.68 7.58
C SER A 351 19.03 -15.98 8.95
N ASP A 352 19.56 -16.67 9.96
CA ASP A 352 19.70 -16.22 11.35
C ASP A 352 20.52 -14.91 11.53
N ASP A 353 21.39 -14.59 10.58
CA ASP A 353 22.15 -13.32 10.52
C ASP A 353 21.43 -12.17 9.81
N GLY A 354 20.20 -12.43 9.34
CA GLY A 354 19.35 -11.48 8.63
C GLY A 354 19.71 -11.30 7.15
N LYS A 355 20.43 -12.23 6.51
CA LYS A 355 20.63 -12.22 5.05
C LYS A 355 19.42 -12.83 4.34
N LEU A 356 18.89 -12.12 3.35
CA LEU A 356 17.82 -12.63 2.50
C LEU A 356 18.35 -13.75 1.58
N LYS A 357 17.65 -14.87 1.54
CA LYS A 357 18.01 -16.09 0.81
C LYS A 357 17.11 -16.36 -0.39
N GLU A 358 15.80 -16.26 -0.20
CA GLU A 358 14.81 -16.58 -1.23
C GLU A 358 13.63 -15.61 -1.16
N ILE A 359 13.09 -15.24 -2.32
CA ILE A 359 11.77 -14.64 -2.46
C ILE A 359 10.91 -15.54 -3.32
N ALA A 360 9.66 -15.77 -2.92
CA ALA A 360 8.69 -16.52 -3.69
C ALA A 360 7.33 -15.81 -3.76
N ILE A 361 6.61 -16.03 -4.85
CA ILE A 361 5.18 -15.72 -5.00
C ILE A 361 4.48 -16.95 -5.59
N ALA A 362 3.30 -17.30 -5.07
CA ALA A 362 2.53 -18.41 -5.59
C ALA A 362 1.04 -18.09 -5.63
N CYS A 363 0.34 -18.68 -6.60
CA CYS A 363 -1.10 -18.89 -6.54
C CYS A 363 -1.31 -20.33 -6.06
N GLU A 364 -1.87 -20.49 -4.87
CA GLU A 364 -2.10 -21.76 -4.22
C GLU A 364 -3.60 -22.10 -4.18
N SER A 365 -3.88 -23.40 -4.17
CA SER A 365 -5.20 -23.97 -3.92
C SER A 365 -5.13 -24.82 -2.65
N ALA A 366 -6.20 -24.79 -1.85
CA ALA A 366 -6.34 -25.71 -0.73
C ALA A 366 -6.45 -27.14 -1.28
N ALA A 367 -5.68 -28.06 -0.70
CA ALA A 367 -5.84 -29.48 -1.00
C ALA A 367 -7.26 -29.90 -0.59
N SER A 368 -7.94 -30.66 -1.45
CA SER A 368 -9.21 -31.27 -1.07
C SER A 368 -8.99 -32.16 0.14
N THR A 369 -9.76 -31.95 1.21
CA THR A 369 -9.91 -32.95 2.28
C THR A 369 -10.51 -34.20 1.63
N GLU A 370 -9.70 -35.24 1.45
CA GLU A 370 -10.18 -36.58 1.10
C GLU A 370 -11.06 -37.17 2.20
#